data_AF-A0A6A9QHQ4-F1
#
_entry.id   AF-A0A6A9QHQ4-F1
#
_cell.length_a   1.000
_cell.length_b   1.000
_cell.length_c   1.000
_cell.angle_alpha   90.00
_cell.angle_beta   90.00
_cell.angle_gamma   90.00
#
_symmetry.space_group_name_H-M   'P 1'
#
loop_
_entity.id
_entity.type
_entity.pdbx_description
1 polymer ?
#
loop_
_entity_poly.entity_id
_entity_poly.type
_entity_poly.pdbx_seq_one_letter_code
_entity_poly.pdbx_strand_id
1 'polypeptide(L)'
;MDPNWANTPVEIREGIRYLSAHFYPEGIMDRWKELKKLSFNAAKMIKLYSLQQVIEEIEHFDFFKEYFKEEPLKDVKLPASYIELFDGLIEDFKTPKWKDNVATRFHMITEGILATVGLKILNEVSRKYNLKQFNEGIRIIIEDEARHVNFGFSLIDDKEYAIKRIEELYPLAVRIVKDGREKIEPLGYSLDELIGLMEELKNARIEKLSRE
;
A
#
# COMPACT_ATOMS: atom_id res chain seq x y z
N MET A 1 0.62 18.42 11.01
CA MET A 1 0.62 18.88 9.61
C MET A 1 1.73 19.89 9.42
N ASP A 2 2.44 19.87 8.28
CA ASP A 2 3.46 20.87 7.98
C ASP A 2 2.86 22.29 7.85
N PRO A 3 3.46 23.35 8.44
CA PRO A 3 2.90 24.72 8.38
C PRO A 3 2.78 25.30 6.97
N ASN A 4 3.60 24.82 6.03
CA ASN A 4 3.56 25.23 4.62
C ASN A 4 2.59 24.39 3.78
N TRP A 5 1.80 23.48 4.38
CA TRP A 5 0.80 22.69 3.66
C TRP A 5 -0.14 23.59 2.85
N ALA A 6 -0.78 24.58 3.48
CA ALA A 6 -1.73 25.47 2.82
C ALA A 6 -1.13 26.29 1.66
N ASN A 7 0.20 26.48 1.64
CA ASN A 7 0.92 27.17 0.56
C ASN A 7 1.26 26.24 -0.62
N THR A 8 1.09 24.92 -0.45
CA THR A 8 1.31 23.92 -1.50
C THR A 8 0.18 24.02 -2.53
N PRO A 9 0.49 23.97 -3.85
CA PRO A 9 -0.52 24.07 -4.90
C PRO A 9 -1.64 23.05 -4.72
N VAL A 10 -2.88 23.45 -5.03
CA VAL A 10 -4.09 22.65 -4.77
C VAL A 10 -4.00 21.26 -5.42
N GLU A 11 -3.59 21.20 -6.68
CA GLU A 11 -3.44 19.95 -7.44
C GLU A 11 -2.44 18.98 -6.77
N ILE A 12 -1.38 19.52 -6.16
CA ILE A 12 -0.38 18.74 -5.43
C ILE A 12 -0.94 18.22 -4.12
N ARG A 13 -1.67 19.06 -3.38
CA ARG A 13 -2.34 18.64 -2.15
C ARG A 13 -3.39 17.57 -2.43
N GLU A 14 -4.16 17.72 -3.50
CA GLU A 14 -5.14 16.73 -3.93
C GLU A 14 -4.48 15.40 -4.30
N GLY A 15 -3.38 15.42 -5.06
CA GLY A 15 -2.64 14.20 -5.39
C GLY A 15 -2.04 13.51 -4.16
N ILE A 16 -1.45 14.28 -3.23
CA ILE A 16 -0.94 13.74 -1.96
C ILE A 16 -2.08 13.14 -1.11
N ARG A 17 -3.21 13.83 -0.98
CA ARG A 17 -4.39 13.32 -0.24
C ARG A 17 -4.94 12.08 -0.91
N TYR A 18 -5.02 12.06 -2.23
CA TYR A 18 -5.47 10.90 -3.00
C TYR A 18 -4.60 9.67 -2.74
N LEU A 19 -3.28 9.79 -2.87
CA LEU A 19 -2.35 8.69 -2.61
C LEU A 19 -2.37 8.28 -1.13
N SER A 20 -2.37 9.23 -0.20
CA SER A 20 -2.47 8.94 1.25
C SER A 20 -3.73 8.16 1.60
N ALA A 21 -4.85 8.39 0.92
CA ALA A 21 -6.09 7.64 1.16
C ALA A 21 -5.98 6.16 0.78
N HIS A 22 -5.01 5.76 -0.05
CA HIS A 22 -4.75 4.34 -0.33
C HIS A 22 -4.04 3.63 0.82
N PHE A 23 -3.43 4.38 1.74
CA PHE A 23 -2.83 3.88 2.96
C PHE A 23 -3.78 4.05 4.16
N TYR A 24 -4.56 5.12 4.18
CA TYR A 24 -5.56 5.40 5.21
C TYR A 24 -6.94 5.72 4.56
N PRO A 25 -7.73 4.69 4.20
CA PRO A 25 -8.96 4.84 3.41
C PRO A 25 -10.16 5.33 4.25
N GLU A 26 -9.99 6.46 4.96
CA GLU A 26 -10.88 6.96 6.02
C GLU A 26 -12.37 6.90 5.67
N GLY A 27 -12.74 7.28 4.44
CA GLY A 27 -14.14 7.35 4.00
C GLY A 27 -14.83 5.99 3.83
N ILE A 28 -14.06 4.90 3.73
CA ILE A 28 -14.59 3.54 3.49
C ILE A 28 -14.00 2.48 4.43
N MET A 29 -13.22 2.86 5.46
CA MET A 29 -12.61 1.94 6.42
C MET A 29 -13.62 0.95 7.02
N ASP A 30 -14.85 1.39 7.30
CA ASP A 30 -15.91 0.57 7.88
C ASP A 30 -16.29 -0.65 7.03
N ARG A 31 -16.08 -0.58 5.70
CA ARG A 31 -16.31 -1.70 4.78
C ARG A 31 -15.48 -2.91 5.18
N TRP A 32 -14.27 -2.67 5.68
CA TRP A 32 -13.30 -3.71 6.02
C TRP A 32 -13.02 -3.79 7.52
N LYS A 33 -13.97 -3.37 8.37
CA LYS A 33 -13.86 -3.47 9.84
C LYS A 33 -13.44 -4.87 10.33
N GLU A 34 -13.76 -5.91 9.57
CA GLU A 34 -13.40 -7.30 9.89
C GLU A 34 -11.91 -7.61 9.64
N LEU A 35 -11.23 -6.91 8.72
CA LEU A 35 -9.80 -7.12 8.43
C LEU A 35 -8.97 -6.99 9.69
N LYS A 36 -9.25 -6.01 10.56
CA LYS A 36 -8.53 -5.86 11.83
C LYS A 36 -8.56 -7.16 12.64
N LYS A 37 -9.73 -7.75 12.83
CA LYS A 37 -9.88 -9.00 13.58
C LYS A 37 -9.16 -10.17 12.88
N LEU A 38 -9.29 -10.27 11.55
CA LEU A 38 -8.65 -11.31 10.75
C LEU A 38 -7.12 -11.23 10.85
N SER A 39 -6.54 -10.04 10.62
CA SER A 39 -5.11 -9.77 10.72
C SER A 39 -4.57 -10.07 12.11
N PHE A 40 -5.24 -9.63 13.18
CA PHE A 40 -4.83 -9.95 14.55
C PHE A 40 -4.86 -11.45 14.85
N ASN A 41 -5.87 -12.18 14.36
CA ASN A 41 -5.95 -13.62 14.55
C ASN A 41 -4.85 -14.35 13.77
N ALA A 42 -4.61 -13.95 12.51
CA ALA A 42 -3.51 -14.46 11.69
C ALA A 42 -2.15 -14.23 12.37
N ALA A 43 -1.90 -13.02 12.87
CA ALA A 43 -0.67 -12.67 13.55
C ALA A 43 -0.43 -13.49 14.83
N LYS A 44 -1.49 -13.83 15.58
CA LYS A 44 -1.38 -14.72 16.75
C LYS A 44 -1.03 -16.16 16.38
N MET A 45 -1.47 -16.63 15.21
CA MET A 45 -1.19 -17.98 14.72
C MET A 45 0.24 -18.11 14.20
N ILE A 46 0.69 -17.15 13.38
CA ILE A 46 2.02 -17.19 12.78
C ILE A 46 3.11 -16.95 13.84
N LYS A 47 2.84 -16.05 14.80
CA LYS A 47 3.84 -15.57 15.77
C LYS A 47 5.02 -14.92 15.01
N LEU A 48 6.16 -14.65 15.64
CA LEU A 48 7.29 -13.93 15.02
C LEU A 48 6.98 -12.45 14.74
N TYR A 49 7.41 -11.92 13.60
CA TYR A 49 7.31 -10.52 13.20
C TYR A 49 5.87 -10.06 12.94
N SER A 50 4.90 -10.96 12.74
CA SER A 50 3.52 -10.58 12.37
C SER A 50 2.81 -9.69 13.40
N LEU A 51 3.14 -9.81 14.68
CA LEU A 51 2.58 -8.92 15.70
C LEU A 51 3.16 -7.50 15.59
N GLN A 52 4.46 -7.41 15.29
CA GLN A 52 5.14 -6.13 15.08
C GLN A 52 4.60 -5.46 13.81
N GLN A 53 4.46 -6.19 12.70
CA GLN A 53 3.85 -5.66 11.48
C GLN A 53 2.46 -5.08 11.77
N VAL A 54 1.58 -5.79 12.50
CA VAL A 54 0.24 -5.27 12.83
C VAL A 54 0.30 -3.98 13.67
N ILE A 55 1.32 -3.81 14.50
CA ILE A 55 1.52 -2.57 15.26
C ILE A 55 1.98 -1.45 14.33
N GLU A 56 2.95 -1.71 13.46
CA GLU A 56 3.48 -0.77 12.46
C GLU A 56 2.36 -0.27 11.54
N GLU A 57 1.50 -1.15 11.02
CA GLU A 57 0.33 -0.77 10.22
C GLU A 57 -0.65 0.18 10.97
N ILE A 58 -0.81 -0.01 12.29
CA ILE A 58 -1.63 0.89 13.11
C ILE A 58 -0.93 2.24 13.27
N GLU A 59 0.39 2.25 13.46
CA GLU A 59 1.18 3.47 13.55
C GLU A 59 1.16 4.26 12.23
N HIS A 60 1.12 3.58 11.08
CA HIS A 60 0.94 4.21 9.77
C HIS A 60 -0.44 4.88 9.67
N PHE A 61 -1.50 4.19 10.12
CA PHE A 61 -2.85 4.79 10.17
C PHE A 61 -2.90 6.02 11.07
N ASP A 62 -2.26 5.95 12.25
CA ASP A 62 -2.21 7.05 13.18
C ASP A 62 -1.42 8.25 12.60
N PHE A 63 -0.32 7.99 11.87
CA PHE A 63 0.42 9.04 11.14
C PHE A 63 -0.48 9.77 10.14
N PHE A 64 -1.14 9.05 9.23
CA PHE A 64 -2.00 9.69 8.22
C PHE A 64 -3.18 10.42 8.86
N LYS A 65 -3.82 9.81 9.86
CA LYS A 65 -4.93 10.41 10.59
C LYS A 65 -4.54 11.72 11.28
N GLU A 66 -3.41 11.75 12.00
CA GLU A 66 -2.96 12.96 12.68
C GLU A 66 -2.44 14.01 11.69
N TYR A 67 -1.73 13.59 10.63
CA TYR A 67 -1.24 14.52 9.62
C TYR A 67 -2.38 15.24 8.90
N PHE A 68 -3.46 14.55 8.54
CA PHE A 68 -4.62 15.08 7.81
C PHE A 68 -5.77 15.55 8.70
N LYS A 69 -5.56 15.75 10.00
CA LYS A 69 -6.62 16.16 10.93
C LYS A 69 -7.36 17.45 10.53
N GLU A 70 -6.66 18.42 9.94
CA GLU A 70 -7.24 19.69 9.48
C GLU A 70 -7.84 19.62 8.07
N GLU A 71 -7.38 18.69 7.23
CA GLU A 71 -7.93 18.39 5.90
C GLU A 71 -8.13 16.86 5.74
N PRO A 72 -9.17 16.29 6.38
CA PRO A 72 -9.35 14.83 6.50
C PRO A 72 -9.40 14.10 5.15
N LEU A 73 -9.17 12.79 5.15
CA LEU A 73 -9.18 11.97 3.93
C LEU A 73 -10.55 11.36 3.61
N LYS A 74 -11.54 11.51 4.50
CA LYS A 74 -12.88 10.91 4.38
C LYS A 74 -13.64 11.18 3.07
N ASP A 75 -13.36 12.29 2.40
CA ASP A 75 -13.99 12.73 1.15
C ASP A 75 -13.25 12.26 -0.11
N VAL A 76 -12.07 11.66 0.05
CA VAL A 76 -11.30 11.10 -1.06
C VAL A 76 -11.98 9.82 -1.55
N LYS A 77 -12.39 9.80 -2.82
CA LYS A 77 -13.00 8.63 -3.46
C LYS A 77 -11.91 7.71 -4.00
N LEU A 78 -11.80 6.53 -3.41
CA LEU A 78 -10.91 5.47 -3.89
C LEU A 78 -11.54 4.72 -5.08
N PRO A 79 -10.72 4.24 -6.03
CA PRO A 79 -11.22 3.59 -7.23
C PRO A 79 -11.83 2.22 -6.92
N ALA A 80 -12.77 1.77 -7.77
CA ALA A 80 -13.44 0.48 -7.59
C ALA A 80 -12.45 -0.70 -7.63
N SER A 81 -11.36 -0.59 -8.40
CA SER A 81 -10.27 -1.57 -8.45
C SER A 81 -9.53 -1.71 -7.12
N TYR A 82 -9.36 -0.61 -6.36
CA TYR A 82 -8.81 -0.66 -5.01
C TYR A 82 -9.77 -1.38 -4.06
N ILE A 83 -11.08 -1.11 -4.20
CA ILE A 83 -12.10 -1.79 -3.41
C ILE A 83 -12.10 -3.30 -3.69
N GLU A 84 -12.02 -3.69 -4.96
CA GLU A 84 -11.91 -5.08 -5.42
C GLU A 84 -10.69 -5.78 -4.82
N LEU A 85 -9.54 -5.08 -4.71
CA LEU A 85 -8.32 -5.64 -4.13
C LEU A 85 -8.53 -6.02 -2.66
N PHE A 86 -9.09 -5.13 -1.84
CA PHE A 86 -9.27 -5.36 -0.39
C PHE A 86 -10.47 -6.24 -0.06
N ASP A 87 -11.53 -6.22 -0.87
CA ASP A 87 -12.60 -7.21 -0.77
C ASP A 87 -12.04 -8.63 -1.00
N GLY A 88 -11.17 -8.79 -2.01
CA GLY A 88 -10.46 -10.05 -2.25
C GLY A 88 -9.54 -10.45 -1.10
N LEU A 89 -8.95 -9.50 -0.38
CA LEU A 89 -8.12 -9.78 0.80
C LEU A 89 -8.93 -10.39 1.95
N ILE A 90 -10.16 -9.89 2.18
CA ILE A 90 -11.07 -10.50 3.16
C ILE A 90 -11.34 -11.96 2.82
N GLU A 91 -11.56 -12.27 1.54
CA GLU A 91 -11.83 -13.64 1.10
C GLU A 91 -10.58 -14.53 1.22
N ASP A 92 -9.38 -14.00 0.92
CA ASP A 92 -8.12 -14.74 1.05
C ASP A 92 -7.90 -15.24 2.49
N PHE A 93 -8.20 -14.41 3.50
CA PHE A 93 -8.15 -14.80 4.92
C PHE A 93 -9.07 -15.97 5.31
N LYS A 94 -10.11 -16.27 4.51
CA LYS A 94 -11.09 -17.33 4.79
C LYS A 94 -10.74 -18.67 4.13
N THR A 95 -9.72 -18.68 3.27
CA THR A 95 -9.36 -19.88 2.50
C THR A 95 -8.46 -20.85 3.28
N PRO A 96 -8.42 -22.16 2.94
CA PRO A 96 -7.47 -23.09 3.54
C PRO A 96 -6.00 -22.72 3.30
N LYS A 97 -5.68 -22.12 2.14
CA LYS A 97 -4.36 -21.58 1.77
C LYS A 97 -4.20 -20.10 2.13
N TRP A 98 -4.86 -19.62 3.19
CA TRP A 98 -4.90 -18.19 3.52
C TRP A 98 -3.52 -17.56 3.64
N LYS A 99 -2.51 -18.31 4.12
CA LYS A 99 -1.16 -17.77 4.32
C LYS A 99 -0.50 -17.36 2.99
N ASP A 100 -0.46 -18.26 2.00
CA ASP A 100 0.07 -17.94 0.67
C ASP A 100 -0.78 -16.87 -0.04
N ASN A 101 -2.11 -16.93 0.15
CA ASN A 101 -3.04 -15.98 -0.46
C ASN A 101 -2.86 -14.56 0.08
N VAL A 102 -2.78 -14.41 1.40
CA VAL A 102 -2.51 -13.11 2.04
C VAL A 102 -1.10 -12.63 1.72
N ALA A 103 -0.09 -13.51 1.76
CA ALA A 103 1.29 -13.14 1.42
C ALA A 103 1.41 -12.61 -0.01
N THR A 104 0.74 -13.24 -0.98
CA THR A 104 0.78 -12.79 -2.37
C THR A 104 -0.05 -11.53 -2.60
N ARG A 105 -1.28 -11.44 -2.10
CA ARG A 105 -2.11 -10.26 -2.31
C ARG A 105 -1.63 -9.05 -1.51
N PHE A 106 -1.36 -9.22 -0.22
CA PHE A 106 -1.01 -8.11 0.65
C PHE A 106 0.49 -7.81 0.54
N HIS A 107 1.36 -8.73 0.93
CA HIS A 107 2.79 -8.42 0.99
C HIS A 107 3.44 -8.25 -0.39
N MET A 108 3.10 -9.08 -1.38
CA MET A 108 3.76 -8.97 -2.70
C MET A 108 3.12 -7.91 -3.59
N ILE A 109 1.79 -7.86 -3.68
CA ILE A 109 1.08 -6.91 -4.55
C ILE A 109 0.81 -5.57 -3.87
N THR A 110 0.17 -5.55 -2.69
CA THR A 110 -0.16 -4.30 -2.01
C THR A 110 1.09 -3.60 -1.50
N GLU A 111 1.91 -4.22 -0.65
CA GLU A 111 3.11 -3.58 -0.08
C GLU A 111 4.25 -3.54 -1.12
N GLY A 112 4.54 -4.71 -1.71
CA GLY A 112 5.71 -4.93 -2.56
C GLY A 112 5.67 -4.27 -3.93
N ILE A 113 4.50 -3.82 -4.40
CA ILE A 113 4.31 -3.10 -5.67
C ILE A 113 3.56 -1.79 -5.44
N LEU A 114 2.30 -1.82 -5.01
CA LEU A 114 1.45 -0.61 -4.95
C LEU A 114 1.97 0.42 -3.93
N ALA A 115 2.25 -0.01 -2.70
CA ALA A 115 2.77 0.85 -1.64
C ALA A 115 4.16 1.37 -2.01
N THR A 116 5.03 0.50 -2.56
CA THR A 116 6.35 0.91 -3.06
C THR A 116 6.26 2.06 -4.06
N VAL A 117 5.33 1.99 -5.02
CA VAL A 117 5.10 3.08 -5.99
C VAL A 117 4.48 4.32 -5.34
N GLY A 118 3.42 4.15 -4.53
CA GLY A 118 2.75 5.26 -3.85
C GLY A 118 3.70 6.03 -2.92
N LEU A 119 4.49 5.32 -2.12
CA LEU A 119 5.46 5.90 -1.20
C LEU A 119 6.63 6.58 -1.93
N LYS A 120 7.07 6.04 -3.08
CA LYS A 120 8.04 6.73 -3.94
C LYS A 120 7.52 8.11 -4.34
N ILE A 121 6.30 8.19 -4.84
CA ILE A 121 5.67 9.46 -5.25
C ILE A 121 5.53 10.39 -4.05
N LEU A 122 4.95 9.90 -2.95
CA LEU A 122 4.73 10.69 -1.74
C LEU A 122 6.04 11.25 -1.17
N ASN A 123 7.10 10.45 -1.14
CA ASN A 123 8.43 10.86 -0.67
C ASN A 123 9.03 11.96 -1.58
N GLU A 124 9.05 11.73 -2.89
CA GLU A 124 9.65 12.67 -3.85
C GLU A 124 8.90 14.00 -3.92
N VAL A 125 7.56 13.96 -3.95
CA VAL A 125 6.72 15.16 -3.99
C VAL A 125 6.82 15.91 -2.68
N SER A 126 6.68 15.26 -1.53
CA SER A 126 6.79 15.94 -0.23
C SER A 126 8.14 16.60 -0.03
N ARG A 127 9.23 15.95 -0.46
CA ARG A 127 10.57 16.54 -0.48
C ARG A 127 10.64 17.77 -1.40
N LYS A 128 10.09 17.69 -2.61
CA LYS A 128 10.06 18.80 -3.59
C LYS A 128 9.34 20.04 -3.04
N TYR A 129 8.25 19.84 -2.31
CA TYR A 129 7.45 20.93 -1.72
C TYR A 129 7.85 21.26 -0.27
N ASN A 130 8.95 20.69 0.23
CA ASN A 130 9.49 20.93 1.57
C ASN A 130 8.46 20.68 2.68
N LEU A 131 7.64 19.63 2.53
CA LEU A 131 6.72 19.11 3.56
C LEU A 131 7.51 18.15 4.45
N LYS A 132 8.28 18.70 5.40
CA LYS A 132 9.32 17.95 6.12
C LYS A 132 8.75 16.91 7.07
N GLN A 133 7.68 17.25 7.80
CA GLN A 133 7.06 16.31 8.74
C GLN A 133 6.40 15.16 7.98
N PHE A 134 5.73 15.47 6.86
CA PHE A 134 5.16 14.44 6.01
C PHE A 134 6.24 13.55 5.40
N ASN A 135 7.29 14.15 4.84
CA ASN A 135 8.38 13.42 4.21
C ASN A 135 9.06 12.46 5.18
N GLU A 136 9.29 12.87 6.42
CA GLU A 136 9.87 12.01 7.46
C GLU A 136 8.96 10.83 7.78
N GLY A 137 7.65 11.05 7.96
CA GLY A 137 6.71 9.95 8.18
C GLY A 137 6.68 8.95 7.02
N ILE A 138 6.71 9.44 5.77
CA ILE A 138 6.79 8.58 4.59
C ILE A 138 8.09 7.76 4.55
N ARG A 139 9.23 8.33 4.98
CA ARG A 139 10.50 7.60 5.04
C ARG A 139 10.46 6.45 6.05
N ILE A 140 9.87 6.69 7.23
CA ILE A 140 9.68 5.65 8.24
C ILE A 140 8.82 4.53 7.67
N ILE A 141 7.68 4.87 7.05
CA ILE A 141 6.80 3.88 6.40
C ILE A 141 7.56 3.07 5.34
N ILE A 142 8.38 3.71 4.50
CA ILE A 142 9.21 2.99 3.49
C ILE A 142 10.14 1.95 4.15
N GLU A 143 10.75 2.29 5.29
CA GLU A 143 11.64 1.38 6.02
C GLU A 143 10.87 0.19 6.62
N ASP A 144 9.64 0.42 7.06
CA ASP A 144 8.74 -0.60 7.60
C ASP A 144 8.25 -1.54 6.50
N GLU A 145 7.73 -1.00 5.40
CA GLU A 145 7.27 -1.77 4.24
C GLU A 145 8.35 -2.70 3.68
N ALA A 146 9.61 -2.27 3.70
CA ALA A 146 10.72 -3.13 3.29
C ALA A 146 10.84 -4.39 4.18
N ARG A 147 10.56 -4.27 5.49
CA ARG A 147 10.52 -5.41 6.42
C ARG A 147 9.25 -6.23 6.24
N HIS A 148 8.11 -5.59 6.00
CA HIS A 148 6.84 -6.27 5.75
C HIS A 148 6.91 -7.17 4.51
N VAL A 149 7.44 -6.64 3.40
CA VAL A 149 7.65 -7.42 2.16
C VAL A 149 8.59 -8.60 2.41
N ASN A 150 9.70 -8.40 3.13
CA ASN A 150 10.62 -9.48 3.48
C ASN A 150 9.97 -10.55 4.36
N PHE A 151 9.14 -10.14 5.31
CA PHE A 151 8.34 -11.06 6.09
C PHE A 151 7.34 -11.82 5.23
N GLY A 152 6.69 -11.18 4.26
CA GLY A 152 5.80 -11.81 3.29
C GLY A 152 6.44 -12.96 2.51
N PHE A 153 7.71 -12.81 2.09
CA PHE A 153 8.45 -13.93 1.47
C PHE A 153 8.58 -15.12 2.42
N SER A 154 8.81 -14.89 3.71
CA SER A 154 8.94 -15.96 4.71
C SER A 154 7.64 -16.70 5.00
N LEU A 155 6.48 -16.15 4.59
CA LEU A 155 5.17 -16.78 4.78
C LEU A 155 4.81 -17.76 3.66
N ILE A 156 5.42 -17.62 2.49
CA ILE A 156 5.06 -18.39 1.29
C ILE A 156 5.61 -19.82 1.40
N ASP A 157 4.71 -20.80 1.42
CA ASP A 157 5.07 -22.23 1.42
C ASP A 157 5.20 -22.76 -0.01
N ASP A 158 4.25 -22.41 -0.89
CA ASP A 158 4.15 -22.90 -2.26
C ASP A 158 4.54 -21.81 -3.26
N LYS A 159 5.83 -21.82 -3.65
CA LYS A 159 6.42 -20.80 -4.54
C LYS A 159 5.80 -20.79 -5.93
N GLU A 160 5.51 -21.96 -6.51
CA GLU A 160 4.92 -22.05 -7.84
C GLU A 160 3.50 -21.46 -7.84
N TYR A 161 2.72 -21.78 -6.81
CA TYR A 161 1.42 -21.16 -6.60
C TYR A 161 1.53 -19.65 -6.38
N ALA A 162 2.49 -19.20 -5.57
CA ALA A 162 2.66 -17.79 -5.28
C ALA A 162 3.03 -16.95 -6.51
N ILE A 163 3.92 -17.45 -7.36
CA ILE A 163 4.28 -16.79 -8.63
C ILE A 163 3.04 -16.62 -9.51
N LYS A 164 2.25 -17.69 -9.71
CA LYS A 164 0.99 -17.64 -10.49
C LYS A 164 0.02 -16.61 -9.91
N ARG A 165 -0.14 -16.58 -8.58
CA ARG A 165 -1.02 -15.60 -7.90
C ARG A 165 -0.56 -14.16 -8.10
N ILE A 166 0.75 -13.90 -8.05
CA ILE A 166 1.31 -12.56 -8.33
C ILE A 166 0.96 -12.14 -9.76
N GLU A 167 1.16 -13.04 -10.74
CA GLU A 167 0.84 -12.77 -12.15
C GLU A 167 -0.66 -12.52 -12.37
N GLU A 168 -1.54 -13.27 -11.70
CA GLU A 168 -3.00 -13.11 -11.76
C GLU A 168 -3.48 -11.78 -11.15
N LEU A 169 -2.88 -11.35 -10.04
CA LEU A 169 -3.28 -10.15 -9.32
C LEU A 169 -2.68 -8.86 -9.90
N TYR A 170 -1.53 -8.96 -10.56
CA TYR A 170 -0.82 -7.81 -11.10
C TYR A 170 -1.66 -6.91 -12.03
N PRO A 171 -2.49 -7.44 -12.95
CA PRO A 171 -3.39 -6.61 -13.76
C PRO A 171 -4.36 -5.74 -12.95
N LEU A 172 -4.78 -6.20 -11.77
CA LEU A 172 -5.62 -5.40 -10.87
C LEU A 172 -4.81 -4.25 -10.26
N ALA A 173 -3.58 -4.50 -9.84
CA ALA A 173 -2.68 -3.44 -9.34
C ALA A 173 -2.44 -2.36 -10.40
N VAL A 174 -2.16 -2.75 -11.65
CA VAL A 174 -2.01 -1.80 -12.78
C VAL A 174 -3.28 -0.98 -12.98
N ARG A 175 -4.46 -1.58 -12.84
CA ARG A 175 -5.75 -0.88 -12.96
C ARG A 175 -5.91 0.19 -11.89
N ILE A 176 -5.53 -0.09 -10.64
CA ILE A 176 -5.57 0.89 -9.53
C ILE A 176 -4.77 2.14 -9.88
N VAL A 177 -3.55 1.97 -10.39
CA VAL A 177 -2.69 3.11 -10.77
C VAL A 177 -3.27 3.88 -11.96
N LYS A 178 -3.83 3.17 -12.96
CA LYS A 178 -4.50 3.81 -14.11
C LYS A 178 -5.75 4.59 -13.71
N ASP A 179 -6.55 4.06 -12.78
CA ASP A 179 -7.76 4.75 -12.28
C ASP A 179 -7.41 6.04 -11.52
N GLY A 180 -6.19 6.13 -10.97
CA GLY A 180 -5.66 7.32 -10.30
C GLY A 180 -5.02 8.39 -11.20
N ARG A 181 -5.05 8.20 -12.53
CA ARG A 181 -4.39 9.07 -13.52
C ARG A 181 -4.52 10.55 -13.23
N GLU A 182 -5.76 11.02 -13.10
CA GLU A 182 -6.09 12.44 -12.97
C GLU A 182 -5.54 13.08 -11.69
N LYS A 183 -5.20 12.27 -10.68
CA LYS A 183 -4.61 12.73 -9.41
C LYS A 183 -3.10 12.53 -9.35
N ILE A 184 -2.55 11.66 -10.21
CA ILE A 184 -1.13 11.33 -10.25
C ILE A 184 -0.38 12.20 -11.27
N GLU A 185 -0.90 12.39 -12.48
CA GLU A 185 -0.24 13.17 -13.53
C GLU A 185 0.11 14.62 -13.09
N PRO A 186 -0.75 15.36 -12.34
CA PRO A 186 -0.40 16.68 -11.83
C PRO A 186 0.80 16.71 -10.86
N LEU A 187 1.16 15.56 -10.27
CA LEU A 187 2.36 15.44 -9.43
C LEU A 187 3.66 15.39 -10.26
N GLY A 188 3.54 15.29 -11.59
CA GLY A 188 4.65 15.25 -12.53
C GLY A 188 5.11 13.84 -12.90
N TYR A 189 4.26 12.83 -12.75
CA TYR A 189 4.56 11.43 -13.11
C TYR A 189 3.82 11.00 -14.37
N SER A 190 4.48 10.22 -15.22
CA SER A 190 3.84 9.53 -16.33
C SER A 190 3.31 8.17 -15.88
N LEU A 191 2.08 7.82 -16.30
CA LEU A 191 1.54 6.49 -16.04
C LEU A 191 2.40 5.37 -16.66
N ASP A 192 2.96 5.60 -17.84
CA ASP A 192 3.76 4.58 -18.52
C ASP A 192 5.05 4.28 -17.74
N GLU A 193 5.68 5.31 -17.16
CA GLU A 193 6.86 5.15 -16.31
C GLU A 193 6.50 4.42 -15.01
N LEU A 194 5.36 4.75 -14.39
CA LEU A 194 4.90 4.07 -13.17
C LEU A 194 4.57 2.60 -13.44
N ILE A 195 3.92 2.29 -14.56
CA ILE A 195 3.63 0.90 -14.96
C ILE A 195 4.92 0.15 -15.27
N GLY A 196 5.89 0.78 -15.92
CA GLY A 196 7.23 0.22 -16.12
C GLY A 196 7.90 -0.15 -14.79
N LEU A 197 7.89 0.77 -13.82
CA LEU A 197 8.39 0.50 -12.47
C LEU A 197 7.62 -0.65 -11.78
N MET A 198 6.29 -0.70 -11.90
CA MET A 198 5.50 -1.80 -11.33
C MET A 198 5.88 -3.15 -11.92
N GLU A 199 6.15 -3.20 -13.23
CA GLU A 199 6.58 -4.42 -13.92
C GLU A 199 7.96 -4.88 -13.45
N GLU A 200 8.91 -3.95 -13.27
CA GLU A 200 10.20 -4.23 -12.66
C GLU A 200 10.06 -4.78 -11.23
N LEU A 201 9.20 -4.15 -10.41
CA LEU A 201 8.93 -4.61 -9.04
C LEU A 201 8.33 -6.02 -9.03
N LYS A 202 7.35 -6.30 -9.89
CA LYS A 202 6.75 -7.64 -10.06
C LYS A 202 7.83 -8.68 -10.37
N ASN A 203 8.65 -8.40 -11.38
CA ASN A 203 9.71 -9.31 -11.83
C ASN A 203 10.74 -9.55 -10.72
N ALA A 204 11.12 -8.52 -9.96
CA ALA A 204 12.01 -8.66 -8.81
C ALA A 204 11.43 -9.56 -7.71
N ARG A 205 10.11 -9.54 -7.46
CA ARG A 205 9.47 -10.45 -6.50
C ARG A 205 9.47 -11.90 -6.98
N ILE A 206 9.11 -12.12 -8.25
CA ILE A 206 9.11 -13.45 -8.87
C ILE A 206 10.54 -14.04 -8.89
N GLU A 207 11.53 -13.23 -9.24
CA GLU A 207 12.94 -13.63 -9.26
C GLU A 207 13.42 -14.04 -7.86
N LYS A 208 13.06 -13.29 -6.82
CA LYS A 208 13.39 -13.64 -5.43
C LYS A 208 12.76 -14.98 -5.01
N LEU A 209 11.47 -15.21 -5.33
CA LEU A 209 10.81 -16.50 -5.07
C LEU A 209 11.43 -17.67 -5.82
N SER A 210 12.03 -17.41 -6.99
CA SER A 210 12.64 -18.45 -7.83
C SER A 210 14.06 -18.84 -7.40
N ARG A 211 14.72 -18.01 -6.57
CA ARG A 211 16.12 -18.19 -6.16
C ARG A 211 16.28 -18.81 -4.78
N GLU A 212 15.39 -18.45 -3.86
CA GLU A 212 15.31 -19.06 -2.52
C GLU A 212 14.66 -20.44 -2.60
#